data_AF-A0A4Z0R023-F1
#
_entry.id   AF-A0A4Z0R023-F1
#
_cell.length_a   1.000
_cell.length_b   1.000
_cell.length_c   1.000
_cell.angle_alpha   90.00
_cell.angle_beta   90.00
_cell.angle_gamma   90.00
#
_symmetry.space_group_name_H-M   'P 1'
#
loop_
_entity.id
_entity.type
_entity.pdbx_description
1 polymer ?
#
loop_
_entity_poly.entity_id
_entity_poly.type
_entity_poly.pdbx_seq_one_letter_code
_entity_poly.pdbx_strand_id
1 'polypeptide(L)'
;MALDFKILQKVKGNPSTEVATDRRLKINPGQDYAYDMPKELIYTILKEFPLESFFSTYGENTEDFLAKQGKRFMNILIREADSEVFRDRTADMIERVAQQTGIRFPHVLERYVELGILTLRPRDAWTVTEATTKVLKVRSFNCSLGKMCAEKGINNCQTFCLAAYEAAAEKAGTEVDMTHSKDTSGNGLCELAFHLRQGG
;
A
#
# COMPACT_ATOMS: atom_id res chain seq x y z
N MET A 1 -27.45 8.98 -0.08
CA MET A 1 -27.81 7.96 -1.08
C MET A 1 -27.30 6.63 -0.57
N ALA A 2 -28.19 5.66 -0.33
CA ALA A 2 -27.79 4.33 0.13
C ALA A 2 -27.07 3.59 -1.00
N LEU A 3 -25.83 3.16 -0.76
CA LEU A 3 -25.08 2.34 -1.72
C LEU A 3 -25.75 0.96 -1.85
N ASP A 4 -26.09 0.57 -3.07
CA ASP A 4 -26.65 -0.76 -3.37
C ASP A 4 -25.54 -1.84 -3.29
N PHE A 5 -25.62 -2.64 -2.23
CA PHE A 5 -24.69 -3.73 -1.90
C PHE A 5 -24.72 -4.90 -2.91
N LYS A 6 -25.66 -4.94 -3.86
CA LYS A 6 -25.79 -6.05 -4.81
C LYS A 6 -24.68 -6.11 -5.87
N ILE A 7 -23.94 -5.03 -6.07
CA ILE A 7 -22.84 -4.99 -7.06
C ILE A 7 -21.58 -5.72 -6.54
N LEU A 8 -21.41 -5.83 -5.22
CA LEU A 8 -20.27 -6.55 -4.60
C LEU A 8 -20.45 -8.08 -4.58
N GLN A 9 -21.67 -8.60 -4.76
CA GLN A 9 -21.96 -10.04 -4.67
C GLN A 9 -21.70 -10.84 -5.95
N LYS A 10 -21.31 -10.20 -7.07
CA LYS A 10 -21.19 -10.89 -8.38
C LYS A 10 -19.77 -11.30 -8.80
N VAL A 11 -18.76 -11.17 -7.93
CA VAL A 11 -17.39 -11.59 -8.25
C VAL A 11 -16.99 -12.75 -7.33
N LYS A 12 -16.68 -13.91 -7.92
CA LYS A 12 -16.15 -15.08 -7.18
C LYS A 12 -14.74 -14.76 -6.65
N GLY A 13 -14.57 -14.85 -5.34
CA GLY A 13 -13.30 -14.71 -4.63
C GLY A 13 -13.49 -14.11 -3.24
N ASN A 14 -12.77 -14.60 -2.24
CA ASN A 14 -12.82 -13.99 -0.90
C ASN A 14 -12.11 -12.63 -0.93
N PRO A 15 -12.62 -11.59 -0.24
CA PRO A 15 -11.86 -10.38 0.02
C PRO A 15 -10.54 -10.72 0.73
N SER A 16 -9.51 -9.84 0.65
CA SER A 16 -8.30 -10.05 1.43
C SER A 16 -8.66 -10.16 2.92
N THR A 17 -7.86 -10.91 3.67
CA THR A 17 -8.11 -11.20 5.09
C THR A 17 -8.21 -9.96 5.96
N GLU A 18 -7.66 -8.82 5.52
CA GLU A 18 -7.73 -7.50 6.19
C GLU A 18 -9.01 -6.70 5.87
N VAL A 19 -9.97 -7.27 5.13
CA VAL A 19 -11.22 -6.57 4.70
C VAL A 19 -12.47 -7.39 5.08
N ALA A 20 -12.30 -8.47 5.84
CA ALA A 20 -13.40 -9.34 6.26
C ALA A 20 -14.12 -8.76 7.50
N THR A 21 -15.44 -8.61 7.40
CA THR A 21 -16.32 -7.89 8.34
C THR A 21 -16.38 -8.41 9.80
N ASP A 22 -15.58 -9.40 10.21
CA ASP A 22 -15.76 -10.09 11.49
C ASP A 22 -14.48 -10.52 12.24
N ARG A 23 -13.29 -10.00 11.90
CA ARG A 23 -12.08 -10.26 12.72
C ARG A 23 -12.01 -9.31 13.92
N ARG A 24 -12.50 -9.80 15.07
CA ARG A 24 -12.58 -9.04 16.33
C ARG A 24 -11.49 -9.49 17.32
N LEU A 25 -10.46 -8.68 17.53
CA LEU A 25 -9.63 -8.79 18.74
C LEU A 25 -10.32 -8.04 19.88
N LYS A 26 -10.95 -8.79 20.79
CA LYS A 26 -11.57 -8.24 22.00
C LYS A 26 -10.49 -7.96 23.05
N ILE A 27 -9.86 -6.79 23.00
CA ILE A 27 -8.93 -6.35 24.06
C ILE A 27 -9.73 -5.89 25.30
N ASN A 28 -10.92 -5.32 25.11
CA ASN A 28 -11.89 -5.01 26.18
C ASN A 28 -13.27 -5.62 25.86
N PRO A 29 -14.00 -6.19 26.83
CA PRO A 29 -15.36 -6.66 26.61
C PRO A 29 -16.27 -5.50 26.17
N GLY A 30 -16.90 -5.62 25.00
CA GLY A 30 -17.90 -4.66 24.51
C GLY A 30 -17.35 -3.47 23.74
N GLN A 31 -16.05 -3.41 23.45
CA GLN A 31 -15.45 -2.37 22.63
C GLN A 31 -15.00 -2.95 21.29
N ASP A 32 -15.77 -2.69 20.24
CA ASP A 32 -15.41 -3.05 18.87
C ASP A 32 -14.39 -2.02 18.35
N TYR A 33 -13.16 -2.48 18.09
CA TYR A 33 -12.17 -1.69 17.37
C TYR A 33 -12.21 -2.10 15.91
N ALA A 34 -12.42 -1.15 15.00
CA ALA A 34 -12.23 -1.39 13.57
C ALA A 34 -10.71 -1.53 13.33
N TYR A 35 -10.25 -2.76 13.08
CA TYR A 35 -8.83 -3.07 12.82
C TYR A 35 -8.45 -2.94 11.34
N ASP A 36 -9.39 -2.51 10.50
CA ASP A 36 -9.20 -2.42 9.05
C ASP A 36 -9.04 -0.96 8.62
N MET A 37 -8.26 -0.73 7.57
CA MET A 37 -8.14 0.58 6.93
C MET A 37 -9.54 1.15 6.61
N PRO A 38 -9.88 2.37 7.07
CA PRO A 38 -11.20 2.94 6.83
C PRO A 38 -11.42 3.12 5.32
N LYS A 39 -12.57 2.68 4.82
CA LYS A 39 -12.91 2.77 3.38
C LYS A 39 -12.93 4.22 2.91
N GLU A 40 -13.29 5.13 3.81
CA GLU A 40 -13.30 6.58 3.64
C GLU A 40 -11.92 7.13 3.29
N LEU A 41 -10.84 6.55 3.82
CA LEU A 41 -9.46 6.92 3.45
C LEU A 41 -9.19 6.55 1.99
N ILE A 42 -9.56 5.33 1.58
CA ILE A 42 -9.44 4.87 0.18
C ILE A 42 -10.22 5.83 -0.74
N TYR A 43 -11.47 6.14 -0.41
CA TYR A 43 -12.30 7.05 -1.22
C TYR A 43 -11.72 8.47 -1.30
N THR A 44 -11.21 9.00 -0.18
CA THR A 44 -10.59 10.33 -0.13
C THR A 44 -9.37 10.38 -1.04
N ILE A 45 -8.48 9.39 -0.96
CA ILE A 45 -7.27 9.34 -1.79
C ILE A 45 -7.65 9.16 -3.27
N LEU A 46 -8.54 8.22 -3.60
CA LEU A 46 -8.90 7.95 -5.00
C LEU A 46 -9.70 9.08 -5.66
N LYS A 47 -10.34 9.95 -4.88
CA LYS A 47 -10.98 11.17 -5.39
C LYS A 47 -9.93 12.18 -5.89
N GLU A 48 -8.80 12.30 -5.20
CA GLU A 48 -7.70 13.20 -5.59
C GLU A 48 -6.72 12.55 -6.57
N PHE A 49 -6.61 11.23 -6.53
CA PHE A 49 -5.81 10.41 -7.42
C PHE A 49 -6.67 9.33 -8.11
N PRO A 50 -7.45 9.70 -9.15
CA PRO A 50 -8.29 8.74 -9.85
C PRO A 50 -7.44 7.78 -10.68
N LEU A 51 -7.34 6.53 -10.23
CA LEU A 51 -6.51 5.48 -10.83
C LEU A 51 -6.83 5.23 -12.31
N GLU A 52 -8.08 5.43 -12.72
CA GLU A 52 -8.52 5.29 -14.11
C GLU A 52 -7.97 6.41 -15.00
N SER A 53 -7.85 7.63 -14.46
CA SER A 53 -7.31 8.79 -15.16
C SER A 53 -5.79 8.76 -15.32
N PHE A 54 -5.11 8.02 -14.45
CA PHE A 54 -3.67 7.74 -14.58
C PHE A 54 -3.34 7.01 -15.89
N PHE A 55 -4.28 6.22 -16.43
CA PHE A 55 -4.10 5.40 -17.63
C PHE A 55 -4.76 5.96 -18.90
N SER A 56 -5.44 7.11 -18.83
CA SER A 56 -6.19 7.68 -19.96
C SER A 56 -5.38 8.66 -20.82
N THR A 57 -4.25 9.16 -20.31
CA THR A 57 -3.36 10.04 -21.07
C THR A 57 -2.50 9.21 -22.04
N TYR A 58 -3.02 8.96 -23.23
CA TYR A 58 -2.27 8.40 -24.35
C TYR A 58 -1.02 9.28 -24.62
N GLY A 59 0.16 8.90 -24.11
CA GLY A 59 1.43 9.52 -24.50
C GLY A 59 2.50 9.64 -23.41
N GLU A 60 2.13 9.72 -22.12
CA GLU A 60 3.10 9.97 -21.04
C GLU A 60 3.42 8.72 -20.21
N ASN A 61 3.80 7.61 -20.85
CA ASN A 61 4.27 6.40 -20.14
C ASN A 61 5.78 6.43 -19.86
N THR A 62 6.37 7.62 -19.82
CA THR A 62 7.80 7.78 -19.54
C THR A 62 8.09 7.37 -18.10
N GLU A 63 9.32 6.92 -17.84
CA GLU A 63 9.73 6.57 -16.49
C GLU A 63 9.59 7.75 -15.52
N ASP A 64 9.91 8.96 -15.98
CA ASP A 64 9.77 10.19 -15.20
C ASP A 64 8.30 10.48 -14.84
N PHE A 65 7.37 10.29 -15.77
CA PHE A 65 5.94 10.42 -15.48
C PHE A 65 5.50 9.41 -14.43
N LEU A 66 5.81 8.12 -14.63
CA LEU A 66 5.45 7.06 -13.69
C LEU A 66 6.02 7.31 -12.30
N ALA A 67 7.27 7.76 -12.22
CA ALA A 67 7.92 8.10 -10.96
C ALA A 67 7.24 9.28 -10.26
N LYS A 68 6.93 10.35 -11.01
CA LYS A 68 6.19 11.52 -10.49
C LYS A 68 4.82 11.15 -9.97
N GLN A 69 4.08 10.31 -10.69
CA GLN A 69 2.76 9.84 -10.25
C GLN A 69 2.87 8.93 -9.02
N GLY A 70 3.88 8.06 -8.94
CA GLY A 70 4.15 7.24 -7.76
C GLY A 70 4.38 8.08 -6.51
N LYS A 71 5.28 9.08 -6.60
CA LYS A 71 5.54 10.03 -5.50
C LYS A 71 4.30 10.83 -5.13
N ARG A 72 3.56 11.35 -6.13
CA ARG A 72 2.32 12.10 -5.91
C ARG A 72 1.29 11.26 -5.15
N PHE A 73 1.04 10.03 -5.59
CA PHE A 73 0.12 9.10 -4.94
C PHE A 73 0.52 8.89 -3.47
N MET A 74 1.78 8.55 -3.20
CA MET A 74 2.21 8.27 -1.84
C MET A 74 2.15 9.51 -0.94
N ASN A 75 2.48 10.69 -1.46
CA ASN A 75 2.39 11.93 -0.69
C ASN A 75 0.94 12.27 -0.29
N ILE A 76 -0.04 12.04 -1.18
CA ILE A 76 -1.46 12.17 -0.84
C ILE A 76 -1.83 11.17 0.25
N LEU A 77 -1.43 9.91 0.09
CA LEU A 77 -1.71 8.86 1.06
C LEU A 77 -1.13 9.19 2.43
N ILE A 78 0.13 9.61 2.51
CA ILE A 78 0.80 10.00 3.76
C ILE A 78 0.05 11.15 4.42
N ARG A 79 -0.31 12.18 3.65
CA ARG A 79 -1.04 13.36 4.16
C ARG A 79 -2.37 12.97 4.79
N GLU A 80 -3.15 12.14 4.10
CA GLU A 80 -4.45 11.70 4.61
C GLU A 80 -4.30 10.71 5.77
N ALA A 81 -3.42 9.72 5.65
CA ALA A 81 -3.20 8.69 6.68
C ALA A 81 -2.61 9.24 7.98
N ASP A 82 -1.92 10.37 7.95
CA ASP A 82 -1.39 11.05 9.14
C ASP A 82 -2.31 12.16 9.67
N SER A 83 -3.42 12.45 8.98
CA SER A 83 -4.41 13.45 9.42
C SER A 83 -5.12 13.01 10.71
N GLU A 84 -5.62 13.95 11.50
CA GLU A 84 -6.42 13.65 12.70
C GLU A 84 -7.66 12.80 12.40
N VAL A 85 -8.16 12.82 11.16
CA VAL A 85 -9.36 12.10 10.74
C VAL A 85 -9.09 10.61 10.52
N PHE A 86 -7.94 10.25 9.95
CA PHE A 86 -7.63 8.86 9.54
C PHE A 86 -6.47 8.23 10.28
N ARG A 87 -5.73 8.99 11.08
CA ARG A 87 -4.65 8.46 11.91
C ARG A 87 -5.24 7.56 13.00
N ASP A 88 -4.88 6.29 12.96
CA ASP A 88 -5.38 5.27 13.87
C ASP A 88 -4.43 5.01 15.05
N ARG A 89 -4.92 4.24 16.03
CA ARG A 89 -4.12 3.85 17.21
C ARG A 89 -2.87 3.04 16.83
N THR A 90 -2.91 2.30 15.73
CA THR A 90 -1.77 1.53 15.24
C THR A 90 -0.64 2.47 14.81
N ALA A 91 -0.95 3.54 14.08
CA ALA A 91 0.01 4.59 13.72
C ALA A 91 0.70 5.18 14.95
N ASP A 92 -0.09 5.54 15.97
CA ASP A 92 0.44 6.11 17.22
C ASP A 92 1.32 5.14 18.00
N MET A 93 0.91 3.88 18.06
CA MET A 93 1.70 2.84 18.70
C MET A 93 3.04 2.63 17.98
N ILE A 94 3.03 2.53 16.64
CA ILE A 94 4.25 2.36 15.83
C ILE A 94 5.22 3.52 16.07
N GLU A 95 4.75 4.76 15.99
CA GLU A 95 5.62 5.93 16.23
C GLU A 95 6.13 6.00 17.67
N ARG A 96 5.29 5.69 18.66
CA ARG A 96 5.72 5.67 20.06
C ARG A 96 6.80 4.62 20.31
N VAL A 97 6.65 3.41 19.78
CA VAL A 97 7.66 2.35 19.91
C VAL A 97 8.96 2.77 19.21
N ALA A 98 8.86 3.37 18.02
CA ALA A 98 10.02 3.87 17.30
C ALA A 98 10.78 4.95 18.10
N GLN A 99 10.07 5.89 18.73
CA GLN A 99 10.67 6.91 19.60
C GLN A 99 11.33 6.31 20.84
N GLN A 100 10.71 5.30 21.45
CA GLN A 100 11.22 4.68 22.68
C GLN A 100 12.44 3.77 22.45
N THR A 101 12.48 3.09 21.31
CA THR A 101 13.51 2.09 21.01
C THR A 101 14.62 2.61 20.09
N GLY A 102 14.37 3.70 19.37
CA GLY A 102 15.23 4.16 18.27
C GLY A 102 15.12 3.30 17.01
N ILE A 103 14.29 2.25 17.00
CA ILE A 103 14.13 1.33 15.86
C ILE A 103 12.89 1.75 15.05
N ARG A 104 13.11 2.34 13.87
CA ARG A 104 12.02 2.76 12.96
C ARG A 104 11.64 1.67 11.94
N PHE A 105 12.64 0.97 11.41
CA PHE A 105 12.46 -0.08 10.41
C PHE A 105 12.24 -1.46 11.07
N PRO A 106 11.31 -2.30 10.56
CA PRO A 106 10.54 -2.11 9.32
C PRO A 106 9.23 -1.34 9.51
N HIS A 107 8.68 -1.31 10.72
CA HIS A 107 7.26 -1.04 10.97
C HIS A 107 6.77 0.35 10.54
N VAL A 108 7.59 1.40 10.66
CA VAL A 108 7.18 2.74 10.21
C VAL A 108 7.00 2.76 8.68
N LEU A 109 7.93 2.15 7.94
CA LEU A 109 7.83 2.04 6.48
C LEU A 109 6.70 1.08 6.08
N GLU A 110 6.65 -0.09 6.74
CA GLU A 110 5.67 -1.15 6.50
C GLU A 110 4.25 -0.59 6.51
N ARG A 111 3.89 0.24 7.50
CA ARG A 111 2.59 0.91 7.58
C ARG A 111 2.21 1.60 6.26
N TYR A 112 3.10 2.42 5.70
CA TYR A 112 2.82 3.13 4.46
C TYR A 112 2.81 2.20 3.24
N VAL A 113 3.63 1.15 3.26
CA VAL A 113 3.62 0.13 2.21
C VAL A 113 2.27 -0.57 2.16
N GLU A 114 1.77 -1.06 3.29
CA GLU A 114 0.50 -1.75 3.42
C GLU A 114 -0.67 -0.84 3.03
N LEU A 115 -0.72 0.39 3.57
CA LEU A 115 -1.75 1.37 3.20
C LEU A 115 -1.73 1.66 1.69
N GLY A 116 -0.53 1.75 1.08
CA GLY A 116 -0.39 1.92 -0.36
C GLY A 116 -1.00 0.76 -1.16
N ILE A 117 -0.76 -0.47 -0.72
CA ILE A 117 -1.34 -1.66 -1.33
C ILE A 117 -2.86 -1.66 -1.19
N LEU A 118 -3.37 -1.46 0.03
CA LEU A 118 -4.81 -1.47 0.32
C LEU A 118 -5.55 -0.34 -0.41
N THR A 119 -4.93 0.83 -0.58
CA THR A 119 -5.53 1.95 -1.31
C THR A 119 -5.63 1.67 -2.81
N LEU A 120 -4.52 1.25 -3.44
CA LEU A 120 -4.49 1.05 -4.89
C LEU A 120 -5.19 -0.24 -5.30
N ARG A 121 -5.13 -1.26 -4.43
CA ARG A 121 -5.42 -2.66 -4.75
C ARG A 121 -6.13 -3.37 -3.59
N PRO A 122 -7.31 -2.88 -3.13
CA PRO A 122 -8.00 -3.38 -1.92
C PRO A 122 -8.50 -4.83 -2.01
N ARG A 123 -8.35 -5.50 -3.15
CA ARG A 123 -8.79 -6.88 -3.39
C ARG A 123 -7.63 -7.81 -3.74
N ASP A 124 -6.41 -7.30 -3.79
CA ASP A 124 -5.26 -8.14 -4.06
C ASP A 124 -4.99 -9.02 -2.84
N ALA A 125 -4.64 -10.28 -3.10
CA ALA A 125 -3.99 -11.14 -2.12
C ALA A 125 -2.51 -10.75 -2.05
N TRP A 126 -2.07 -10.35 -0.87
CA TRP A 126 -0.69 -9.99 -0.61
C TRP A 126 -0.27 -10.48 0.78
N THR A 127 1.02 -10.50 1.04
CA THR A 127 1.57 -10.88 2.35
C THR A 127 2.94 -10.25 2.56
N VAL A 128 3.28 -9.99 3.82
CA VAL A 128 4.65 -9.68 4.24
C VAL A 128 5.41 -11.00 4.36
N THR A 129 6.33 -11.26 3.44
CA THR A 129 7.11 -12.51 3.40
C THR A 129 8.32 -12.47 4.34
N GLU A 130 8.76 -11.27 4.71
CA GLU A 130 9.84 -11.04 5.68
C GLU A 130 9.68 -9.66 6.30
N ALA A 131 9.77 -9.55 7.63
CA ALA A 131 9.80 -8.28 8.36
C ALA A 131 10.80 -8.40 9.53
N THR A 132 12.00 -7.89 9.32
CA THR A 132 13.09 -7.85 10.30
C THR A 132 13.63 -6.43 10.42
N THR A 133 14.50 -6.17 11.38
CA THR A 133 15.18 -4.86 11.53
C THR A 133 16.14 -4.53 10.38
N LYS A 134 16.32 -5.43 9.40
CA LYS A 134 17.21 -5.24 8.25
C LYS A 134 16.51 -5.37 6.90
N VAL A 135 15.44 -6.15 6.83
CA VAL A 135 14.74 -6.48 5.59
C VAL A 135 13.23 -6.44 5.78
N LEU A 136 12.53 -5.85 4.82
CA LEU A 136 11.07 -5.93 4.65
C LEU A 136 10.81 -6.46 3.24
N LYS A 137 10.00 -7.51 3.11
CA LYS A 137 9.57 -8.06 1.82
C LYS A 137 8.07 -8.17 1.78
N VAL A 138 7.48 -7.63 0.72
CA VAL A 138 6.04 -7.67 0.50
C VAL A 138 5.75 -8.27 -0.86
N ARG A 139 4.95 -9.34 -0.85
CA ARG A 139 4.59 -10.12 -2.03
C ARG A 139 3.11 -9.98 -2.33
N SER A 140 2.79 -9.60 -3.55
CA SER A 140 1.45 -9.66 -4.12
C SER A 140 1.32 -10.90 -5.00
N PHE A 141 0.24 -11.65 -4.85
CA PHE A 141 -0.02 -12.87 -5.63
C PHE A 141 -0.82 -12.63 -6.91
N ASN A 142 -1.56 -11.50 -6.97
CA ASN A 142 -2.44 -11.16 -8.07
C ASN A 142 -2.44 -9.64 -8.33
N CYS A 143 -1.25 -9.07 -8.61
CA CYS A 143 -1.07 -7.62 -8.73
C CYS A 143 -1.99 -6.97 -9.78
N SER A 144 -3.12 -6.38 -9.33
CA SER A 144 -4.13 -5.78 -10.20
C SER A 144 -3.64 -4.51 -10.89
N LEU A 145 -2.83 -3.69 -10.20
CA LEU A 145 -2.16 -2.53 -10.81
C LEU A 145 -1.25 -2.95 -11.97
N GLY A 146 -0.44 -3.99 -11.78
CA GLY A 146 0.43 -4.51 -12.84
C GLY A 146 -0.36 -5.02 -14.04
N LYS A 147 -1.54 -5.63 -13.80
CA LYS A 147 -2.47 -6.02 -14.86
C LYS A 147 -3.04 -4.81 -15.60
N MET A 148 -3.52 -3.80 -14.88
CA MET A 148 -4.03 -2.55 -15.47
C MET A 148 -2.96 -1.85 -16.32
N CYS A 149 -1.72 -1.78 -15.84
CA CYS A 149 -0.59 -1.26 -16.61
C CYS A 149 -0.37 -2.06 -17.90
N ALA A 150 -0.34 -3.39 -17.83
CA ALA A 150 -0.13 -4.25 -18.98
C ALA A 150 -1.25 -4.12 -20.04
N GLU A 151 -2.52 -4.02 -19.61
CA GLU A 151 -3.68 -3.77 -20.50
C GLU A 151 -3.57 -2.42 -21.26
N LYS A 152 -2.73 -1.52 -20.76
CA LYS A 152 -2.47 -0.19 -21.33
C LYS A 152 -1.11 -0.10 -22.04
N GLY A 153 -0.39 -1.21 -22.19
CA GLY A 153 0.93 -1.26 -22.82
C GLY A 153 2.07 -0.72 -21.96
N ILE A 154 1.86 -0.56 -20.65
CA ILE A 154 2.87 -0.11 -19.69
C ILE A 154 3.57 -1.34 -19.10
N ASN A 155 4.83 -1.54 -19.49
CA ASN A 155 5.61 -2.73 -19.10
C ASN A 155 6.55 -2.46 -17.91
N ASN A 156 6.69 -1.20 -17.48
CA ASN A 156 7.58 -0.73 -16.43
C ASN A 156 6.83 -0.23 -15.18
N CYS A 157 5.74 -0.91 -14.79
CA CYS A 157 4.93 -0.52 -13.63
C CYS A 157 5.73 -0.44 -12.32
N GLN A 158 6.87 -1.13 -12.22
CA GLN A 158 7.76 -1.04 -11.07
C GLN A 158 8.27 0.39 -10.83
N THR A 159 8.43 1.21 -11.87
CA THR A 159 8.89 2.60 -11.72
C THR A 159 7.94 3.42 -10.86
N PHE A 160 6.63 3.22 -11.04
CA PHE A 160 5.61 3.82 -10.18
C PHE A 160 5.73 3.32 -8.73
N CYS A 161 5.77 2.00 -8.54
CA CYS A 161 5.80 1.42 -7.19
C CYS A 161 7.05 1.82 -6.42
N LEU A 162 8.23 1.74 -7.05
CA LEU A 162 9.50 2.10 -6.42
C LEU A 162 9.51 3.58 -6.02
N ALA A 163 9.04 4.48 -6.89
CA ALA A 163 8.98 5.90 -6.58
C ALA A 163 7.94 6.23 -5.49
N ALA A 164 6.80 5.51 -5.46
CA ALA A 164 5.84 5.63 -4.38
C ALA A 164 6.46 5.23 -3.04
N TYR A 165 7.14 4.08 -2.99
CA TYR A 165 7.73 3.61 -1.74
C TYR A 165 9.01 4.36 -1.36
N GLU A 166 9.71 5.00 -2.29
CA GLU A 166 10.76 5.98 -1.99
C GLU A 166 10.23 7.14 -1.14
N ALA A 167 9.09 7.74 -1.53
CA ALA A 167 8.44 8.77 -0.72
C ALA A 167 8.00 8.24 0.65
N ALA A 168 7.57 6.98 0.74
CA ALA A 168 7.26 6.34 2.01
C ALA A 168 8.50 6.15 2.90
N ALA A 169 9.64 5.77 2.31
CA ALA A 169 10.91 5.60 3.02
C ALA A 169 11.46 6.95 3.53
N GLU A 170 11.41 7.99 2.71
CA GLU A 170 11.72 9.38 3.09
C GLU A 170 10.86 9.82 4.29
N LYS A 171 9.54 9.61 4.21
CA LYS A 171 8.61 9.91 5.30
C LYS A 171 8.89 9.09 6.56
N ALA A 172 9.22 7.81 6.40
CA ALA A 172 9.58 6.95 7.52
C ALA A 172 10.93 7.33 8.14
N GLY A 173 11.72 8.22 7.53
CA GLY A 173 13.06 8.55 7.98
C GLY A 173 14.00 7.35 7.90
N THR A 174 13.82 6.51 6.87
CA THR A 174 14.57 5.26 6.71
C THR A 174 15.23 5.21 5.34
N GLU A 175 16.55 5.07 5.31
CA GLU A 175 17.28 4.84 4.06
C GLU A 175 17.28 3.35 3.71
N VAL A 176 16.68 3.00 2.57
CA VAL A 176 16.59 1.60 2.13
C VAL A 176 16.97 1.45 0.66
N ASP A 177 17.55 0.30 0.33
CA ASP A 177 17.68 -0.17 -1.04
C ASP A 177 16.43 -0.97 -1.43
N MET A 178 15.79 -0.56 -2.51
CA MET A 178 14.56 -1.20 -2.99
C MET A 178 14.84 -2.06 -4.21
N THR A 179 14.31 -3.27 -4.19
CA THR A 179 14.34 -4.18 -5.35
C THR A 179 12.94 -4.66 -5.65
N HIS A 180 12.71 -4.94 -6.93
CA HIS A 180 11.45 -5.46 -7.45
C HIS A 180 11.74 -6.74 -8.21
N SER A 181 10.94 -7.78 -7.96
CA SER A 181 10.92 -8.99 -8.77
C SER A 181 9.50 -9.31 -9.21
N LYS A 182 9.37 -9.81 -10.43
CA LYS A 182 8.10 -10.25 -11.01
C LYS A 182 8.30 -11.62 -11.62
N ASP A 183 7.32 -12.50 -11.43
CA ASP A 183 7.33 -13.80 -12.08
C ASP A 183 7.10 -13.64 -13.60
N THR A 184 7.97 -14.26 -14.40
CA THR A 184 7.87 -14.27 -15.86
C THR A 184 6.81 -15.26 -16.36
N SER A 185 6.34 -16.19 -15.53
CA SER A 185 5.38 -17.21 -15.94
C SER A 185 3.91 -16.76 -15.92
N GLY A 186 3.64 -15.48 -15.67
CA GLY A 186 2.29 -14.90 -15.81
C GLY A 186 1.35 -15.09 -14.60
N ASN A 187 1.83 -15.62 -13.48
CA ASN A 187 1.01 -15.89 -12.29
C ASN A 187 0.56 -14.62 -11.53
N GLY A 188 0.97 -13.42 -11.95
CA GLY A 188 0.61 -12.16 -11.27
C GLY A 188 1.41 -11.88 -10.00
N LEU A 189 2.45 -12.68 -9.73
CA LEU A 189 3.39 -12.52 -8.62
C LEU A 189 4.28 -11.29 -8.82
N CYS A 190 4.26 -10.40 -7.83
CA CYS A 190 5.10 -9.21 -7.74
C CYS A 190 5.62 -9.09 -6.31
N GLU A 191 6.93 -9.01 -6.12
CA GLU A 191 7.55 -8.84 -4.81
C GLU A 191 8.42 -7.60 -4.79
N LEU A 192 8.28 -6.83 -3.72
CA LEU A 192 9.13 -5.69 -3.39
C LEU A 192 9.91 -6.03 -2.14
N ALA A 193 11.22 -5.77 -2.18
CA ALA A 193 12.10 -5.97 -1.04
C ALA A 193 12.83 -4.66 -0.72
N PHE A 194 12.79 -4.29 0.55
CA PHE A 194 13.42 -3.12 1.14
C PHE A 194 14.52 -3.59 2.07
N HIS A 195 15.76 -3.20 1.81
CA HIS A 195 16.91 -3.53 2.64
C HIS A 195 17.41 -2.26 3.31
N LEU A 196 17.49 -2.26 4.64
CA LEU A 196 18.01 -1.11 5.37
C LEU A 196 19.47 -0.85 4.96
N ARG A 197 19.76 0.36 4.49
CA ARG A 197 21.15 0.78 4.25
C ARG A 197 21.83 0.90 5.60
N GLN A 198 22.82 0.06 5.85
CA GLN A 198 23.66 0.23 7.03
C GLN A 198 24.59 1.40 6.75
N GLY A 199 24.49 2.46 7.57
CA GLY A 199 25.55 3.47 7.64
C GLY A 199 26.87 2.77 7.99
N GLY A 200 27.91 3.05 7.20
CA GLY A 200 29.26 2.53 7.43
C GLY A 200 29.91 3.07 8.71
#